data_AF-A0A2W5T3Y5-F1
#
_entry.id   AF-A0A2W5T3Y5-F1
#
_cell.length_a   1.000
_cell.length_b   1.000
_cell.length_c   1.000
_cell.angle_alpha   90.00
_cell.angle_beta   90.00
_cell.angle_gamma   90.00
#
_symmetry.space_group_name_H-M   'P 1'
#
loop_
_entity.id
_entity.type
_entity.pdbx_description
1 polymer ?
#
loop_
_entity_poly.entity_id
_entity_poly.type
_entity_poly.pdbx_seq_one_letter_code
_entity_poly.pdbx_strand_id
1 'polypeptide(L)'
;MPEEKGLGSKLLGLFVEVKDDGTPADGTAAVEKADGEKTAAELVAELAGQSAPKRGAASPPAPVAAAPAAKVSVPTHSGPVTPAQVDFDVVFKSAGMDAADLDRVRKAEELLKSLPESTPIDVKRQIVEASLKAFGFEISKIVTAAQNQLKAVDTYVRLNEQQTAKAITDAQAKIAQLEDQVITLKADITRRTEQLAGVGAAAENRKQQVNQVLGFFGAPAAPAARP
;
A
#
# COMPACT_ATOMS: atom_id res chain seq x y z
N MET A 1 -31.20 13.07 24.82
CA MET A 1 -30.46 14.10 24.06
C MET A 1 -29.48 14.74 25.04
N PRO A 2 -28.16 14.61 24.85
CA PRO A 2 -27.47 15.15 23.67
C PRO A 2 -26.52 14.19 22.97
N GLU A 3 -26.33 14.52 21.69
CA GLU A 3 -25.66 13.78 20.63
C GLU A 3 -24.17 14.08 20.54
N GLU A 4 -23.48 13.12 19.92
CA GLU A 4 -22.05 13.05 19.66
C GLU A 4 -21.55 14.22 18.79
N LYS A 5 -20.58 14.97 19.33
CA LYS A 5 -19.78 15.93 18.56
C LYS A 5 -18.49 15.28 18.05
N GLY A 6 -18.45 15.02 16.75
CA GLY A 6 -17.41 15.57 15.88
C GLY A 6 -16.04 14.88 15.83
N LEU A 7 -15.92 13.83 15.02
CA LEU A 7 -14.65 13.43 14.39
C LEU A 7 -14.38 14.20 13.07
N GLY A 8 -15.33 15.00 12.59
CA GLY A 8 -15.25 15.75 11.32
C GLY A 8 -14.46 17.07 11.37
N SER A 9 -14.10 17.62 12.53
CA SER A 9 -13.45 18.94 12.63
C SER A 9 -11.92 18.92 12.65
N LYS A 10 -11.26 17.75 12.59
CA LYS A 10 -9.79 17.66 12.64
C LYS A 10 -9.10 17.51 11.28
N LEU A 11 -9.85 17.46 10.18
CA LEU A 11 -9.28 17.36 8.82
C LEU A 11 -9.39 18.67 8.01
N LEU A 12 -10.02 19.71 8.57
CA LEU A 12 -10.13 21.04 7.93
C LEU A 12 -8.93 21.97 8.19
N GLY A 13 -7.89 21.50 8.88
CA GLY A 13 -6.72 22.30 9.25
C GLY A 13 -5.47 22.14 8.38
N LEU A 14 -5.54 21.41 7.25
CA LEU A 14 -4.38 21.12 6.39
C LEU A 14 -4.56 21.55 4.93
N PHE A 15 -5.53 22.42 4.65
CA PHE A 15 -5.61 23.13 3.37
C PHE A 15 -5.50 24.62 3.66
N VAL A 16 -4.30 25.14 3.43
CA VAL A 16 -4.03 26.58 3.35
C VAL A 16 -4.81 27.12 2.15
N GLU A 17 -5.95 27.73 2.45
CA GLU A 17 -6.72 28.55 1.52
C GLU A 17 -6.16 29.97 1.60
N VAL A 18 -5.35 30.36 0.60
CA VAL A 18 -5.10 31.76 0.30
C VAL A 18 -6.36 32.27 -0.36
N LYS A 19 -7.13 33.06 0.39
CA LYS A 19 -8.35 33.71 -0.05
C LYS A 19 -8.02 35.15 -0.42
N ASP A 20 -8.05 35.45 -1.71
CA ASP A 20 -8.26 36.81 -2.23
C ASP A 20 -9.78 37.05 -2.27
N ASP A 21 -10.26 38.04 -1.51
CA ASP A 21 -11.65 38.50 -1.48
C ASP A 21 -11.75 39.85 -2.22
N GLY A 22 -12.63 39.93 -3.22
CA GLY A 22 -12.89 41.15 -3.99
C GLY A 22 -14.09 41.03 -4.96
N THR A 23 -15.30 41.16 -4.39
CA THR A 23 -16.68 41.10 -4.93
C THR A 23 -16.95 41.99 -6.19
N PRO A 24 -18.03 41.75 -6.98
CA PRO A 24 -18.15 42.00 -8.42
C PRO A 24 -18.86 43.33 -8.80
N ALA A 25 -18.73 43.74 -10.06
CA ALA A 25 -19.68 44.66 -10.71
C ALA A 25 -19.75 44.43 -12.22
N ASP A 26 -20.98 44.38 -12.71
CA ASP A 26 -21.41 44.33 -14.11
C ASP A 26 -20.99 45.59 -14.88
N GLY A 27 -20.67 45.47 -16.17
CA GLY A 27 -20.32 46.63 -17.00
C GLY A 27 -19.49 46.32 -18.23
N THR A 28 -20.16 46.29 -19.38
CA THR A 28 -19.59 46.33 -20.72
C THR A 28 -18.64 47.52 -20.93
N ALA A 29 -17.39 47.27 -21.30
CA ALA A 29 -16.58 48.20 -22.08
C ALA A 29 -15.47 47.43 -22.81
N ALA A 30 -15.48 47.52 -24.14
CA ALA A 30 -14.39 47.12 -25.00
C ALA A 30 -13.18 48.02 -24.77
N VAL A 31 -11.96 47.47 -24.61
CA VAL A 31 -10.70 48.07 -25.08
C VAL A 31 -9.67 46.96 -25.34
N GLU A 32 -9.36 46.83 -26.62
CA GLU A 32 -8.04 46.70 -27.28
C GLU A 32 -6.91 45.79 -26.76
N LYS A 33 -6.33 45.12 -27.75
CA LYS A 33 -5.07 44.38 -27.79
C LYS A 33 -3.89 45.15 -27.18
N ALA A 34 -3.07 44.43 -26.41
CA ALA A 34 -1.61 44.48 -26.52
C ALA A 34 -0.97 43.16 -26.04
N ASP A 35 -0.14 42.61 -26.90
CA ASP A 35 1.01 41.72 -26.69
C ASP A 35 0.87 40.41 -25.89
N GLY A 36 0.85 39.30 -26.63
CA GLY A 36 1.86 38.26 -26.41
C GLY A 36 1.44 36.92 -25.83
N GLU A 37 0.19 36.70 -25.43
CA GLU A 37 -0.26 35.38 -24.97
C GLU A 37 -1.18 34.70 -26.00
N LYS A 38 -0.68 33.58 -26.54
CA LYS A 38 -1.45 32.68 -27.39
C LYS A 38 -2.76 32.33 -26.67
N THR A 39 -3.87 32.50 -27.37
CA THR A 39 -5.18 32.16 -26.82
C THR A 39 -5.25 30.66 -26.52
N ALA A 40 -6.05 30.24 -25.53
CA ALA A 40 -6.26 28.83 -25.23
C ALA A 40 -6.75 28.03 -26.47
N ALA A 41 -7.41 28.68 -27.42
CA ALA A 41 -7.79 28.11 -28.70
C ALA A 41 -6.59 27.83 -29.64
N GLU A 42 -5.56 28.68 -29.63
CA GLU A 42 -4.33 28.47 -30.40
C GLU A 42 -3.47 27.35 -29.83
N LEU A 43 -3.38 27.22 -28.50
CA LEU A 43 -2.64 26.12 -27.87
C LEU A 43 -3.28 24.75 -28.16
N VAL A 44 -4.62 24.69 -28.22
CA VAL A 44 -5.35 23.46 -28.61
C VAL A 44 -5.17 23.17 -30.10
N ALA A 45 -5.12 24.18 -30.96
CA ALA A 45 -4.84 24.01 -32.38
C ALA A 45 -3.39 23.56 -32.65
N GLU A 46 -2.42 24.06 -31.87
CA GLU A 46 -1.00 23.70 -31.98
C GLU A 46 -0.73 22.27 -31.50
N LEU A 47 -1.40 21.82 -30.42
CA LEU A 47 -1.31 20.43 -29.94
C LEU A 47 -2.05 19.43 -30.86
N ALA A 48 -3.13 19.88 -31.51
CA ALA A 48 -3.82 19.10 -32.54
C ALA A 48 -2.97 18.98 -33.82
N GLY A 49 -2.18 20.00 -34.16
CA GLY A 49 -1.25 20.00 -35.30
C GLY A 49 -0.02 19.10 -35.10
N GLN A 50 0.46 18.92 -33.87
CA GLN A 50 1.57 18.01 -33.56
C GLN A 50 1.18 16.52 -33.56
N SER A 51 -0.12 16.22 -33.64
CA SER A 51 -0.65 14.84 -33.57
C SER A 51 -1.21 14.33 -34.91
N ALA A 52 -0.71 14.83 -36.05
CA ALA A 52 -1.06 14.29 -37.37
C ALA A 52 -0.18 13.06 -37.70
N PRO A 53 -0.73 11.82 -37.76
CA PRO A 53 0.02 10.67 -38.21
C PRO A 53 0.22 10.73 -39.73
N LYS A 54 1.48 10.56 -40.14
CA LYS A 54 1.87 10.29 -41.52
C LYS A 54 1.08 9.05 -42.00
N ARG A 55 0.22 9.25 -43.00
CA ARG A 55 -0.64 8.22 -43.62
C ARG A 55 0.25 7.09 -44.17
N GLY A 56 0.41 6.03 -43.37
CA GLY A 56 1.03 4.76 -43.72
C GLY A 56 -0.02 3.65 -43.60
N ALA A 57 0.07 2.67 -44.50
CA ALA A 57 -0.91 1.61 -44.74
C ALA A 57 -1.49 0.94 -43.47
N ALA A 58 -2.80 0.70 -43.50
CA ALA A 58 -3.56 0.03 -42.46
C ALA A 58 -3.15 -1.45 -42.34
N SER A 59 -2.67 -1.83 -41.15
CA SER A 59 -2.74 -3.19 -40.65
C SER A 59 -3.88 -3.28 -39.61
N PRO A 60 -4.66 -4.37 -39.59
CA PRO A 60 -5.78 -4.51 -38.65
C PRO A 60 -5.29 -4.54 -37.18
N PRO A 61 -6.09 -4.02 -36.23
CA PRO A 61 -5.69 -3.96 -34.82
C PRO A 61 -5.62 -5.36 -34.23
N ALA A 62 -4.45 -5.72 -33.71
CA ALA A 62 -4.27 -6.92 -32.92
C ALA A 62 -5.10 -6.83 -31.63
N PRO A 63 -5.70 -7.93 -31.16
CA PRO A 63 -6.38 -7.95 -29.87
C PRO A 63 -5.37 -7.65 -28.76
N VAL A 64 -5.65 -6.63 -27.97
CA VAL A 64 -4.92 -6.34 -26.74
C VAL A 64 -5.07 -7.53 -25.81
N ALA A 65 -4.03 -8.35 -25.75
CA ALA A 65 -3.88 -9.41 -24.77
C ALA A 65 -3.99 -8.78 -23.38
N ALA A 66 -4.95 -9.27 -22.59
CA ALA A 66 -5.09 -8.91 -21.18
C ALA A 66 -3.73 -9.13 -20.49
N ALA A 67 -3.14 -8.05 -19.97
CA ALA A 67 -1.93 -8.14 -19.19
C ALA A 67 -2.17 -9.11 -18.03
N PRO A 68 -1.34 -10.16 -17.87
CA PRO A 68 -1.52 -11.12 -16.79
C PRO A 68 -1.43 -10.40 -15.45
N ALA A 69 -2.39 -10.66 -14.57
CA ALA A 69 -2.35 -10.18 -13.19
C ALA A 69 -0.99 -10.54 -12.59
N ALA A 70 -0.24 -9.53 -12.17
CA ALA A 70 1.03 -9.71 -11.51
C ALA A 70 0.76 -10.46 -10.21
N LYS A 71 1.03 -11.77 -10.20
CA LYS A 71 0.95 -12.58 -8.97
C LYS A 71 1.93 -11.96 -7.98
N VAL A 72 1.41 -11.38 -6.91
CA VAL A 72 2.23 -10.85 -5.82
C VAL A 72 2.84 -12.06 -5.11
N SER A 73 4.05 -12.44 -5.52
CA SER A 73 4.82 -13.46 -4.81
C SER A 73 5.27 -12.90 -3.47
N VAL A 74 4.77 -13.49 -2.39
CA VAL A 74 5.30 -13.23 -1.05
C VAL A 74 6.73 -13.78 -1.02
N PRO A 75 7.75 -12.97 -0.65
CA PRO A 75 9.13 -13.43 -0.64
C PRO A 75 9.31 -14.51 0.43
N THR A 76 9.59 -15.75 0.00
CA THR A 76 10.16 -16.77 0.87
C THR A 76 11.62 -16.43 1.14
N HIS A 77 12.02 -16.39 2.41
CA HIS A 77 13.40 -16.08 2.79
C HIS A 77 14.32 -17.22 2.36
N SER A 78 15.16 -16.96 1.37
CA SER A 78 16.15 -17.90 0.83
C SER A 78 17.54 -17.32 1.05
N GLY A 79 18.02 -17.34 2.30
CA GLY A 79 19.32 -16.78 2.66
C GLY A 79 19.73 -17.11 4.10
N PRO A 80 21.01 -16.92 4.46
CA PRO A 80 21.48 -17.08 5.83
C PRO A 80 20.74 -16.10 6.75
N VAL A 81 20.04 -16.64 7.73
CA VAL A 81 19.30 -15.85 8.72
C VAL A 81 20.28 -15.23 9.71
N THR A 82 20.22 -13.91 9.85
CA THR A 82 20.94 -13.20 10.92
C THR A 82 20.15 -13.38 12.22
N PRO A 83 20.78 -13.79 13.33
CA PRO A 83 20.06 -13.94 14.59
C PRO A 83 19.49 -12.59 15.01
N ALA A 84 18.18 -12.54 15.23
CA ALA A 84 17.51 -11.35 15.71
C ALA A 84 17.96 -11.03 17.14
N GLN A 85 18.06 -9.74 17.47
CA GLN A 85 18.30 -9.30 18.83
C GLN A 85 17.02 -9.49 19.65
N VAL A 86 16.98 -10.53 20.47
CA VAL A 86 15.86 -10.86 21.35
C VAL A 86 16.25 -10.58 22.80
N ASP A 87 15.38 -9.86 23.52
CA ASP A 87 15.52 -9.65 24.95
C ASP A 87 14.92 -10.85 25.71
N PHE A 88 15.77 -11.82 26.04
CA PHE A 88 15.34 -13.03 26.73
C PHE A 88 14.91 -12.78 28.18
N ASP A 89 15.39 -11.70 28.83
CA ASP A 89 14.93 -11.37 30.19
C ASP A 89 13.44 -11.01 30.20
N VAL A 90 12.97 -10.31 29.16
CA VAL A 90 11.55 -10.02 28.97
C VAL A 90 10.77 -11.30 28.64
N VAL A 91 11.30 -12.16 27.76
CA VAL A 91 10.68 -13.45 27.43
C VAL A 91 10.46 -14.29 28.69
N PHE A 92 11.49 -14.43 29.53
CA PHE A 92 11.38 -15.24 30.74
C PHE A 92 10.43 -14.63 31.79
N LYS A 93 10.46 -13.30 31.96
CA LYS A 93 9.50 -12.61 32.85
C LYS A 93 8.06 -12.79 32.38
N SER A 94 7.81 -12.71 31.07
CA SER A 94 6.48 -12.95 30.50
C SER A 94 6.00 -14.39 30.69
N ALA A 95 6.93 -15.35 30.78
CA ALA A 95 6.66 -16.74 31.11
C ALA A 95 6.45 -16.99 32.62
N GLY A 96 6.50 -15.95 33.45
CA GLY A 96 6.29 -16.02 34.90
C GLY A 96 7.51 -16.42 35.70
N MET A 97 8.72 -16.35 35.13
CA MET A 97 9.96 -16.62 35.86
C MET A 97 10.34 -15.43 36.74
N ASP A 98 10.73 -15.71 37.97
CA ASP A 98 11.20 -14.69 38.90
C ASP A 98 12.71 -14.42 38.72
N ALA A 99 13.19 -13.31 39.30
CA ALA A 99 14.59 -12.91 39.19
C ALA A 99 15.55 -13.91 39.87
N ALA A 100 15.09 -14.66 40.87
CA ALA A 100 15.93 -15.63 41.58
C ALA A 100 16.17 -16.89 40.74
N ASP A 101 15.17 -17.33 39.98
CA ASP A 101 15.30 -18.41 39.00
C ASP A 101 16.24 -18.03 37.85
N LEU A 102 16.15 -16.79 37.37
CA LEU A 102 17.07 -16.28 36.35
C LEU A 102 18.52 -16.20 36.87
N ASP A 103 18.71 -15.70 38.09
CA ASP A 103 20.04 -15.59 38.70
C ASP A 103 20.68 -16.97 38.93
N ARG A 104 19.89 -17.94 39.43
CA ARG A 104 20.31 -19.34 39.60
C ARG A 104 20.90 -19.94 38.32
N VAL A 105 20.19 -19.80 37.20
CA VAL A 105 20.66 -20.35 35.92
C VAL A 105 21.86 -19.55 35.41
N ARG A 106 21.83 -18.22 35.50
CA ARG A 106 22.95 -17.36 35.11
C ARG A 106 24.24 -17.71 35.84
N LYS A 107 24.17 -17.97 37.15
CA LYS A 107 25.33 -18.37 37.95
C LYS A 107 25.84 -19.76 37.59
N ALA A 108 24.95 -20.71 37.31
CA ALA A 108 25.33 -22.02 36.80
C ALA A 108 26.05 -21.92 35.44
N GLU A 109 25.55 -21.07 34.52
CA GLU A 109 26.19 -20.83 33.23
C GLU A 109 27.55 -20.14 33.36
N GLU A 110 27.66 -19.12 34.21
CA GLU A 110 28.91 -18.39 34.47
C GLU A 110 29.98 -19.36 34.98
N LEU A 111 29.61 -20.25 35.89
CA LEU A 111 30.49 -21.28 36.41
C LEU A 111 30.87 -22.31 35.32
N LEU A 112 29.92 -22.76 34.51
CA LEU A 112 30.17 -23.67 33.39
C LEU A 112 31.13 -23.06 32.36
N LYS A 113 31.01 -21.76 32.08
CA LYS A 113 31.91 -21.03 31.17
C LYS A 113 33.31 -20.84 31.75
N SER A 114 33.45 -20.79 33.07
CA SER A 114 34.75 -20.66 33.75
C SER A 114 35.57 -21.94 33.76
N LEU A 115 34.96 -23.10 33.47
CA LEU A 115 35.63 -24.40 33.46
C LEU A 115 36.35 -24.66 32.13
N PRO A 116 37.56 -25.25 32.14
CA PRO A 116 38.27 -25.60 30.92
C PRO A 116 37.47 -26.58 30.06
N GLU A 117 37.43 -26.36 28.74
CA GLU A 117 36.69 -27.25 27.83
C GLU A 117 37.23 -28.69 27.85
N SER A 118 38.52 -28.87 28.08
CA SER A 118 39.22 -30.16 28.15
C SER A 118 38.90 -31.01 29.39
N THR A 119 38.21 -30.46 30.40
CA THR A 119 37.85 -31.23 31.60
C THR A 119 36.75 -32.26 31.28
N PRO A 120 36.87 -33.53 31.71
CA PRO A 120 35.83 -34.53 31.55
C PRO A 120 34.49 -34.07 32.14
N ILE A 121 33.39 -34.43 31.48
CA ILE A 121 32.04 -33.94 31.85
C ILE A 121 31.64 -34.29 33.29
N ASP A 122 32.04 -35.46 33.78
CA ASP A 122 31.72 -35.88 35.14
C ASP A 122 32.47 -35.07 36.19
N VAL A 123 33.73 -34.70 35.90
CA VAL A 123 34.53 -33.83 36.77
C VAL A 123 33.98 -32.40 36.73
N LYS A 124 33.57 -31.89 35.56
CA LYS A 124 32.87 -30.59 35.45
C LYS A 124 31.60 -30.59 36.30
N ARG A 125 30.77 -31.63 36.19
CA ARG A 125 29.53 -31.77 36.98
C ARG A 125 29.82 -31.72 38.47
N GLN A 126 30.79 -32.51 38.96
CA GLN A 126 31.15 -32.53 40.38
C GLN A 126 31.63 -31.16 40.88
N ILE A 127 32.46 -30.45 40.10
CA ILE A 127 32.93 -29.11 40.46
C ILE A 127 31.76 -28.13 40.52
N VAL A 128 30.89 -28.15 39.51
CA VAL A 128 29.71 -27.26 39.44
C VAL A 128 28.73 -27.54 40.58
N GLU A 129 28.40 -28.80 40.84
CA GLU A 129 27.51 -29.19 41.92
C GLU A 129 28.06 -28.81 43.29
N ALA A 130 29.34 -29.10 43.56
CA ALA A 130 29.98 -28.75 44.82
C ALA A 130 30.02 -27.23 45.03
N SER A 131 30.32 -26.47 43.96
CA SER A 131 30.40 -25.01 44.01
C SER A 131 29.03 -24.40 44.23
N LEU A 132 28.01 -24.78 43.43
CA LEU A 132 26.64 -24.28 43.58
C LEU A 132 26.06 -24.60 44.95
N LYS A 133 26.34 -25.80 45.49
CA LYS A 133 25.95 -26.19 46.84
C LYS A 133 26.65 -25.36 47.91
N ALA A 134 27.94 -25.05 47.73
CA ALA A 134 28.70 -24.20 48.64
C ALA A 134 28.17 -22.74 48.67
N PHE A 135 27.65 -22.25 47.55
CA PHE A 135 26.95 -20.95 47.46
C PHE A 135 25.48 -20.99 47.90
N GLY A 136 24.99 -22.13 48.41
CA GLY A 136 23.64 -22.27 48.92
C GLY A 136 22.55 -22.45 47.85
N PHE A 137 22.93 -22.77 46.61
CA PHE A 137 21.96 -23.07 45.56
C PHE A 137 21.55 -24.54 45.56
N GLU A 138 20.24 -24.78 45.49
CA GLU A 138 19.70 -26.13 45.32
C GLU A 138 19.72 -26.54 43.84
N ILE A 139 20.45 -27.60 43.51
CA ILE A 139 20.58 -28.12 42.14
C ILE A 139 19.21 -28.39 41.52
N SER A 140 18.27 -28.98 42.28
CA SER A 140 16.90 -29.26 41.80
C SER A 140 16.15 -27.99 41.36
N LYS A 141 16.35 -26.87 42.06
CA LYS A 141 15.75 -25.57 41.68
C LYS A 141 16.39 -25.00 40.42
N ILE A 142 17.71 -25.12 40.26
CA ILE A 142 18.41 -24.70 39.04
C ILE A 142 17.93 -25.51 37.83
N VAL A 143 17.80 -26.83 37.97
CA VAL A 143 17.30 -27.70 36.90
C VAL A 143 15.86 -27.32 36.52
N THR A 144 15.01 -27.06 37.51
CA THR A 144 13.62 -26.62 37.27
C THR A 144 13.58 -25.27 36.56
N ALA A 145 14.40 -24.31 37.00
CA ALA A 145 14.51 -23.00 36.36
C ALA A 145 15.02 -23.11 34.92
N ALA A 146 16.05 -23.92 34.64
CA ALA A 146 16.56 -24.14 33.29
C ALA A 146 15.51 -24.80 32.37
N GLN A 147 14.75 -25.78 32.87
CA GLN A 147 13.64 -26.38 32.13
C GLN A 147 12.53 -25.37 31.82
N ASN A 148 12.25 -24.46 32.75
CA ASN A 148 11.28 -23.39 32.55
C ASN A 148 11.77 -22.35 31.53
N GLN A 149 13.06 -21.99 31.54
CA GLN A 149 13.65 -21.13 30.50
C GLN A 149 13.53 -21.77 29.12
N LEU A 150 13.86 -23.07 28.98
CA LEU A 150 13.73 -23.77 27.71
C LEU A 150 12.29 -23.73 27.18
N LYS A 151 11.32 -24.09 28.05
CA LYS A 151 9.89 -24.01 27.69
C LYS A 151 9.45 -22.60 27.31
N ALA A 152 9.98 -21.57 27.99
CA ALA A 152 9.67 -20.18 27.70
C ALA A 152 10.17 -19.78 26.30
N VAL A 153 11.41 -20.15 25.93
CA VAL A 153 11.95 -19.91 24.59
C VAL A 153 11.15 -20.64 23.54
N ASP A 154 10.87 -21.93 23.73
CA ASP A 154 10.10 -22.74 22.78
C ASP A 154 8.70 -22.16 22.56
N THR A 155 8.05 -21.73 23.65
CA THR A 155 6.74 -21.09 23.59
C THR A 155 6.81 -19.75 22.85
N TYR A 156 7.85 -18.95 23.11
CA TYR A 156 8.06 -17.69 22.42
C TYR A 156 8.24 -17.89 20.91
N VAL A 157 9.06 -18.85 20.48
CA VAL A 157 9.25 -19.18 19.06
C VAL A 157 7.91 -19.61 18.44
N ARG A 158 7.21 -20.54 19.08
CA ARG A 158 5.91 -21.04 18.60
C ARG A 158 4.86 -19.94 18.47
N LEU A 159 4.81 -19.00 19.42
CA LEU A 159 3.90 -17.85 19.36
C LEU A 159 4.25 -16.93 18.19
N ASN A 160 5.54 -16.65 17.97
CA ASN A 160 5.98 -15.82 16.84
C ASN A 160 5.69 -16.49 15.50
N GLU A 161 5.88 -17.80 15.38
CA GLU A 161 5.51 -18.57 14.20
C GLU A 161 4.00 -18.47 13.92
N GLN A 162 3.17 -18.64 14.94
CA GLN A 162 1.71 -18.53 14.82
C GLN A 162 1.27 -17.12 14.42
N GLN A 163 1.83 -16.08 15.06
CA GLN A 163 1.53 -14.69 14.74
C GLN A 163 1.95 -14.35 13.31
N THR A 164 3.14 -14.81 12.89
CA THR A 164 3.65 -14.60 11.53
C THR A 164 2.77 -15.32 10.50
N ALA A 165 2.41 -16.58 10.75
CA ALA A 165 1.52 -17.34 9.87
C ALA A 165 0.15 -16.66 9.72
N LYS A 166 -0.42 -16.18 10.83
CA LYS A 166 -1.68 -15.42 10.80
C LYS A 166 -1.54 -14.13 10.00
N ALA A 167 -0.48 -13.35 10.23
CA ALA A 167 -0.23 -12.11 9.49
C ALA A 167 -0.07 -12.36 7.98
N ILE A 168 0.58 -13.47 7.59
CA ILE A 168 0.69 -13.88 6.18
C ILE A 168 -0.70 -14.20 5.60
N THR A 169 -1.51 -14.99 6.30
CA THR A 169 -2.87 -15.33 5.84
C THR A 169 -3.75 -14.09 5.71
N ASP A 170 -3.74 -13.20 6.70
CA ASP A 170 -4.52 -11.96 6.70
C ASP A 170 -4.08 -11.04 5.54
N ALA A 171 -2.76 -10.92 5.30
CA ALA A 171 -2.22 -10.16 4.18
C ALA A 171 -2.62 -10.75 2.82
N GLN A 172 -2.56 -12.08 2.66
CA GLN A 172 -2.98 -12.76 1.43
C GLN A 172 -4.47 -12.55 1.14
N ALA A 173 -5.33 -12.64 2.16
CA ALA A 173 -6.75 -12.35 2.02
C ALA A 173 -6.99 -10.89 1.59
N LYS A 174 -6.20 -9.95 2.13
CA LYS A 174 -6.29 -8.54 1.75
C LYS A 174 -5.84 -8.28 0.32
N ILE A 175 -4.78 -8.95 -0.13
CA ILE A 175 -4.30 -8.90 -1.52
C ILE A 175 -5.42 -9.37 -2.45
N ALA A 176 -6.03 -10.53 -2.20
CA ALA A 176 -7.13 -11.05 -3.01
C ALA A 176 -8.31 -10.06 -3.09
N GLN A 177 -8.70 -9.47 -1.94
CA GLN A 177 -9.75 -8.45 -1.92
C GLN A 177 -9.42 -7.24 -2.81
N LEU A 178 -8.17 -6.75 -2.77
CA LEU A 178 -7.74 -5.61 -3.58
C LEU A 178 -7.69 -5.97 -5.07
N GLU A 179 -7.29 -7.19 -5.41
CA GLU A 179 -7.29 -7.68 -6.79
C GLU A 179 -8.72 -7.71 -7.36
N ASP A 180 -9.71 -8.20 -6.61
CA ASP A 180 -11.12 -8.17 -7.00
C ASP A 180 -11.66 -6.74 -7.21
N GLN A 181 -11.25 -5.80 -6.34
CA GLN A 181 -11.60 -4.38 -6.51
C GLN A 181 -10.99 -3.80 -7.79
N VAL A 182 -9.74 -4.13 -8.10
CA VAL A 182 -9.09 -3.70 -9.35
C VAL A 182 -9.83 -4.26 -10.57
N ILE A 183 -10.25 -5.52 -10.54
CA ILE A 183 -11.04 -6.13 -11.63
C ILE A 183 -12.36 -5.38 -11.81
N THR A 184 -13.06 -5.11 -10.70
CA THR A 184 -14.34 -4.41 -10.72
C THR A 184 -14.21 -2.99 -11.29
N LEU A 185 -13.20 -2.24 -10.84
CA LEU A 185 -12.93 -0.89 -11.34
C LEU A 185 -12.57 -0.89 -12.83
N LYS A 186 -11.78 -1.87 -13.30
CA LYS A 186 -11.49 -2.02 -14.72
C LYS A 186 -12.76 -2.27 -15.54
N ALA A 187 -13.67 -3.11 -15.06
CA ALA A 187 -14.95 -3.34 -15.72
C ALA A 187 -15.81 -2.06 -15.78
N ASP A 188 -15.84 -1.25 -14.70
CA ASP A 188 -16.56 0.03 -14.70
C ASP A 188 -15.94 1.03 -15.69
N ILE A 189 -14.61 1.10 -15.78
CA ILE A 189 -13.90 1.91 -16.78
C ILE A 189 -14.32 1.51 -18.19
N THR A 190 -14.31 0.21 -18.51
CA THR A 190 -14.74 -0.29 -19.82
C THR A 190 -16.18 0.10 -20.11
N ARG A 191 -17.10 -0.15 -19.17
CA ARG A 191 -18.51 0.19 -19.32
C ARG A 191 -18.73 1.68 -19.58
N ARG A 192 -18.08 2.56 -18.81
CA ARG A 192 -18.20 4.01 -18.99
C ARG A 192 -17.62 4.49 -20.30
N THR A 193 -16.52 3.88 -20.74
CA THR A 193 -15.90 4.18 -22.04
C THR A 193 -16.83 3.80 -23.19
N GLU A 194 -17.44 2.63 -23.14
CA GLU A 194 -18.45 2.19 -24.12
C GLU A 194 -19.68 3.10 -24.12
N GLN A 195 -20.17 3.47 -22.94
CA GLN A 195 -21.29 4.41 -22.81
C GLN A 195 -20.97 5.77 -23.42
N LEU A 196 -19.78 6.33 -23.15
CA LEU A 196 -19.33 7.60 -23.72
C LEU A 196 -19.26 7.52 -25.25
N ALA A 197 -18.69 6.43 -25.79
CA ALA A 197 -18.65 6.21 -27.24
C ALA A 197 -20.06 6.15 -27.85
N GLY A 198 -21.00 5.45 -27.19
CA GLY A 198 -22.40 5.38 -27.61
C GLY A 198 -23.11 6.74 -27.62
N VAL A 199 -22.90 7.55 -26.57
CA VAL A 199 -23.43 8.92 -26.49
C VAL A 199 -22.84 9.81 -27.60
N GLY A 200 -21.53 9.69 -27.85
CA GLY A 200 -20.86 10.41 -28.94
C GLY A 200 -21.46 10.08 -30.30
N ALA A 201 -21.66 8.79 -30.59
CA ALA A 201 -22.28 8.34 -31.85
C ALA A 201 -23.74 8.83 -31.99
N ALA A 202 -24.53 8.79 -30.90
CA ALA A 202 -25.90 9.30 -30.91
C ALA A 202 -25.95 10.82 -31.14
N ALA A 203 -25.07 11.58 -30.49
CA ALA A 203 -24.97 13.01 -30.67
C ALA A 203 -24.57 13.39 -32.11
N GLU A 204 -23.62 12.67 -32.70
CA GLU A 204 -23.18 12.92 -34.08
C GLU A 204 -24.30 12.64 -35.10
N ASN A 205 -25.02 11.52 -34.94
CA ASN A 205 -26.21 11.24 -35.75
C ASN A 205 -27.26 12.35 -35.62
N ARG A 206 -27.49 12.86 -34.41
CA ARG A 206 -28.44 13.96 -34.20
C ARG A 206 -27.99 15.25 -34.87
N LYS A 207 -26.70 15.59 -34.79
CA LYS A 207 -26.12 16.75 -35.50
C LYS A 207 -26.34 16.64 -37.01
N GLN A 208 -26.11 15.47 -37.60
CA GLN A 208 -26.32 15.26 -39.03
C GLN A 208 -27.79 15.47 -39.43
N GLN A 209 -28.74 14.93 -38.67
CA GLN A 209 -30.17 15.16 -38.91
C GLN A 209 -30.53 16.64 -38.84
N VAL A 210 -30.04 17.36 -37.83
CA VAL A 210 -30.28 18.80 -37.68
C VAL A 210 -29.66 19.58 -38.85
N ASN A 211 -28.43 19.23 -39.27
CA ASN A 211 -27.79 19.86 -40.42
C ASN A 211 -28.53 19.60 -41.74
N GLN A 212 -29.14 18.42 -41.92
CA GLN A 212 -29.98 18.15 -43.09
C GLN A 212 -31.22 19.05 -43.11
N VAL A 213 -31.87 19.23 -41.96
CA VAL A 213 -33.02 20.15 -41.83
C VAL A 213 -32.58 21.58 -42.12
N LEU A 214 -31.46 22.03 -41.55
CA LEU A 214 -30.90 23.36 -41.82
C LEU A 214 -30.52 23.54 -43.29
N GLY A 215 -29.97 22.52 -43.95
CA GLY A 215 -29.66 22.56 -45.39
C GLY A 215 -30.89 22.56 -46.28
N PHE A 216 -31.98 21.91 -45.86
CA PHE A 216 -33.25 21.91 -46.59
C PHE A 216 -33.94 23.28 -46.54
N PHE A 217 -33.96 23.92 -45.36
CA PHE A 217 -34.57 25.24 -45.18
C PHE A 217 -33.61 26.41 -45.46
N GLY A 218 -32.31 26.13 -45.54
CA GLY A 218 -31.27 27.08 -45.95
C GLY A 218 -31.37 27.32 -47.45
N ALA A 219 -32.00 28.42 -47.83
CA ALA A 219 -32.32 28.78 -49.20
C ALA A 219 -31.12 28.66 -50.19
N PRO A 220 -31.36 28.28 -51.47
CA PRO A 220 -30.39 28.52 -52.53
C PRO A 220 -30.13 30.03 -52.62
N ALA A 221 -28.87 30.41 -52.80
CA ALA A 221 -28.49 31.78 -53.13
C ALA A 221 -29.44 32.29 -54.23
N ALA A 222 -30.18 33.36 -53.92
CA ALA A 222 -31.21 33.90 -54.79
C ALA A 222 -30.64 34.12 -56.21
N PRO A 223 -31.36 33.72 -57.28
CA PRO A 223 -30.91 34.02 -58.63
C PRO A 223 -30.84 35.54 -58.78
N ALA A 224 -29.65 36.04 -59.09
CA ALA A 224 -29.43 37.44 -59.42
C ALA A 224 -30.39 37.82 -60.55
N ALA A 225 -31.41 38.60 -60.20
CA ALA A 225 -32.35 39.18 -61.14
C ALA A 225 -31.58 40.11 -62.09
N ARG A 226 -31.51 39.72 -63.37
CA ARG A 226 -31.43 40.64 -64.51
C ARG A 226 -32.87 40.96 -64.92
N PRO A 227 -33.23 42.19 -65.30
CA PRO A 227 -32.57 42.98 -66.35
C PRO A 227 -32.12 44.39 -65.96
#